data_AF-A0A7J9ZWE6-F1
#
_entry.id   AF-A0A7J9ZWE6-F1
#
_cell.length_a   1.000
_cell.length_b   1.000
_cell.length_c   1.000
_cell.angle_alpha   90.00
_cell.angle_beta   90.00
_cell.angle_gamma   90.00
#
_symmetry.space_group_name_H-M   'P 1'
#
loop_
_entity.id
_entity.type
_entity.pdbx_description
1 polymer ?
#
loop_
_entity_poly.entity_id
_entity_poly.type
_entity_poly.pdbx_seq_one_letter_code
_entity_poly.pdbx_strand_id
1 'polypeptide(L)' 'MSARPYVVVHVAVSLDGATVGFQPDVALFYRLAGTWREDVTLAGADTILAQEAALAALAGRGAEVV' A
#
# COMPACT_ATOMS: atom_id res chain seq x y z
N MET A 1 -7.99 -19.68 -24.57
CA MET A 1 -7.69 -18.22 -24.53
C MET A 1 -7.65 -17.82 -23.08
N SER A 2 -6.57 -17.21 -22.59
CA SER A 2 -6.59 -16.59 -21.26
C SER A 2 -7.35 -15.28 -21.37
N ALA A 3 -8.43 -15.11 -20.60
CA ALA A 3 -9.06 -13.82 -20.43
C ALA A 3 -8.05 -12.84 -19.81
N ARG A 4 -8.08 -11.57 -20.23
CA ARG A 4 -7.28 -10.51 -19.59
C ARG A 4 -7.96 -10.09 -18.28
N PRO A 5 -7.20 -9.84 -17.20
CA PRO A 5 -7.78 -9.37 -15.95
C PRO A 5 -8.39 -7.97 -16.12
N TYR A 6 -9.44 -7.68 -15.34
CA TYR A 6 -9.93 -6.32 -15.13
C TYR A 6 -9.02 -5.64 -14.11
N VAL A 7 -8.50 -4.46 -14.44
CA VAL A 7 -7.49 -3.77 -13.63
C VAL A 7 -8.04 -2.44 -13.13
N VAL A 8 -8.03 -2.26 -11.81
CA VAL A 8 -8.31 -1.00 -11.14
C VAL A 8 -7.00 -0.43 -10.59
N VAL A 9 -6.70 0.83 -10.92
CA VAL A 9 -5.58 1.57 -10.32
C VAL A 9 -6.12 2.49 -9.25
N HIS A 10 -5.66 2.30 -8.02
CA HIS A 10 -6.04 3.10 -6.86
C HIS A 10 -4.78 3.66 -6.19
N VAL A 11 -4.69 4.99 -6.11
CA VAL A 11 -3.49 5.70 -5.65
C VAL A 11 -3.89 6.96 -4.87
N ALA A 12 -3.21 7.23 -3.76
CA ALA A 12 -3.26 8.54 -3.11
C ALA A 12 -2.24 9.46 -3.78
N VAL A 13 -2.66 10.66 -4.17
CA VAL A 13 -1.79 11.65 -4.82
C VAL A 13 -1.97 13.03 -4.20
N SER A 14 -0.90 13.82 -4.20
CA SER A 14 -0.98 15.25 -3.89
C SER A 14 -1.66 16.02 -5.02
N LEU A 15 -1.94 17.30 -4.78
CA LEU A 15 -2.60 18.18 -5.76
C LEU A 15 -1.80 18.32 -7.07
N ASP A 16 -0.47 18.29 -6.99
CA ASP A 16 0.46 18.34 -8.12
C ASP A 16 0.77 16.94 -8.70
N GLY A 17 0.15 15.88 -8.19
CA GLY A 17 0.24 14.52 -8.73
C GLY A 17 1.40 13.69 -8.19
N ALA A 18 2.10 14.14 -7.15
CA ALA A 18 3.14 13.34 -6.50
C ALA A 18 2.52 12.16 -5.73
N THR A 19 3.21 11.01 -5.74
CA THR A 19 2.84 9.78 -5.02
C THR A 19 3.68 9.55 -3.77
N VAL A 20 4.69 10.38 -3.53
CA VAL A 20 5.62 10.34 -2.41
C VAL A 20 5.86 11.75 -1.87
N GLY A 21 6.42 11.87 -0.66
CA GLY A 21 6.78 13.16 -0.08
C GLY A 21 5.62 13.95 0.56
N PHE A 22 4.46 13.32 0.72
CA PHE A 22 3.33 13.89 1.46
C PHE A 22 2.71 12.82 2.39
N GLN A 23 1.91 13.26 3.36
CA GLN A 23 1.18 12.36 4.26
C GLN A 23 -0.21 12.05 3.66
N PRO A 24 -0.47 10.83 3.18
CA PRO A 24 -1.79 10.44 2.71
C PRO A 24 -2.73 10.12 3.88
N ASP A 25 -4.04 10.21 3.63
CA ASP A 25 -5.04 9.61 4.54
C ASP A 25 -5.07 8.09 4.31
N VAL A 26 -4.24 7.37 5.06
CA VAL A 26 -4.09 5.91 4.98
C VAL A 26 -5.39 5.18 5.33
N ALA A 27 -6.18 5.71 6.28
CA ALA A 27 -7.41 5.09 6.71
C ALA A 27 -8.50 5.17 5.61
N LEU A 28 -8.60 6.31 4.93
CA LEU A 28 -9.47 6.46 3.77
C LEU A 28 -9.00 5.58 2.61
N PHE A 29 -7.69 5.58 2.33
CA PHE A 29 -7.10 4.76 1.26
C PHE A 29 -7.49 3.29 1.41
N TYR A 30 -7.21 2.66 2.55
CA TYR A 30 -7.52 1.24 2.73
C TYR A 30 -9.02 0.95 2.85
N ARG A 31 -9.84 1.91 3.33
CA ARG A 31 -11.30 1.77 3.32
C ARG A 31 -11.85 1.69 1.90
N LEU A 32 -11.35 2.53 1.00
CA LEU A 32 -11.74 2.49 -0.41
C LEU A 32 -11.21 1.22 -1.07
N ALA A 33 -9.94 0.84 -0.81
CA ALA A 33 -9.32 -0.38 -1.31
C ALA A 33 -10.22 -1.62 -1.11
N GLY A 34 -10.78 -1.77 0.09
CA GLY A 34 -11.67 -2.89 0.41
C GLY A 34 -13.00 -2.94 -0.36
N THR A 35 -13.35 -1.94 -1.16
CA THR A 35 -14.61 -1.93 -1.92
C THR A 35 -14.56 -2.68 -3.24
N TRP A 36 -13.37 -2.85 -3.84
CA TRP A 36 -13.21 -3.43 -5.17
C TRP A 36 -13.23 -4.96 -5.19
N ARG A 37 -13.02 -5.63 -4.04
CA ARG A 37 -13.01 -7.09 -3.91
C ARG A 37 -12.07 -7.73 -4.93
N GLU A 38 -10.85 -7.23 -5.01
CA GLU A 38 -9.83 -7.71 -5.92
C GLU A 38 -9.43 -9.17 -5.62
N ASP A 39 -9.14 -9.94 -6.66
CA ASP A 39 -8.54 -11.26 -6.51
C ASP A 39 -7.05 -11.17 -6.12
N VAL A 40 -6.39 -10.09 -6.55
CA VAL A 40 -4.96 -9.85 -6.34
C VAL A 40 -4.69 -8.34 -6.22
N THR A 41 -3.89 -7.95 -5.22
CA THR A 41 -3.27 -6.62 -5.16
C THR A 41 -1.90 -6.64 -5.83
N LEU A 42 -1.67 -5.74 -6.79
CA LEU A 42 -0.37 -5.57 -7.44
C LEU A 42 0.36 -4.36 -6.87
N ALA A 43 1.61 -4.54 -6.46
CA ALA A 43 2.50 -3.46 -6.03
C ALA A 43 3.90 -3.66 -6.62
N GLY A 44 4.61 -2.55 -6.88
CA GLY A 44 6.02 -2.60 -7.26
C GLY A 44 6.91 -3.02 -6.09
N ALA A 45 8.02 -3.72 -6.37
CA ALA A 45 8.93 -4.17 -5.32
C ALA A 45 9.48 -3.00 -4.48
N ASP A 46 9.84 -1.89 -5.13
CA ASP A 46 10.33 -0.69 -4.44
C ASP A 46 9.30 -0.08 -3.48
N THR A 47 8.00 -0.23 -3.79
CA THR A 47 6.91 0.20 -2.88
C THR A 47 6.89 -0.63 -1.60
N ILE A 48 7.14 -1.93 -1.72
CA ILE A 48 7.21 -2.84 -0.56
C ILE A 48 8.48 -2.56 0.25
N LEU A 49 9.62 -2.43 -0.42
CA LEU A 49 10.91 -2.20 0.25
C LEU A 49 10.97 -0.84 0.94
N ALA A 50 10.27 0.18 0.44
CA ALA A 50 10.16 1.47 1.12
C ALA A 50 9.54 1.38 2.53
N GLN A 51 8.84 0.28 2.86
CA GLN A 51 8.28 0.03 4.19
C GLN A 51 9.26 -0.64 5.16
N GLU A 52 10.41 -1.12 4.70
CA GLU A 52 11.34 -1.95 5.48
C GLU A 52 11.74 -1.28 6.80
N ALA A 53 12.14 0.00 6.75
CA ALA A 53 12.56 0.74 7.94
C ALA A 53 11.42 0.88 8.98
N ALA A 54 10.18 1.12 8.52
CA ALA A 54 9.02 1.23 9.39
C ALA A 54 8.69 -0.12 10.05
N LEU A 55 8.78 -1.22 9.28
CA LEU A 55 8.55 -2.57 9.78
C LEU A 55 9.64 -3.00 10.78
N ALA A 56 10.91 -2.70 10.50
CA ALA A 56 12.01 -2.97 11.42
C ALA A 56 11.85 -2.25 12.76
N ALA A 57 11.40 -0.99 12.74
CA ALA A 57 11.11 -0.21 13.94
C ALA A 57 9.97 -0.82 14.79
N LEU A 58 8.99 -1.47 14.16
CA LEU A 58 7.91 -2.18 14.85
C LEU A 58 8.38 -3.54 15.40
N ALA A 59 9.23 -4.26 14.68
CA ALA A 59 9.76 -5.56 15.10
C ALA A 59 10.56 -5.44 16.41
N GLY A 60 11.33 -4.36 16.60
CA GLY A 60 12.03 -4.08 17.86
C GLY A 60 11.11 -3.86 19.07
N ARG A 61 9.83 -3.57 18.87
CA ARG A 61 8.82 -3.38 19.94
C ARG A 61 8.05 -4.65 20.30
N GLY A 62 8.16 -5.71 19.50
CA GLY A 62 7.53 -7.01 19.75
C GLY A 62 8.42 -8.03 20.46
N ALA A 63 9.73 -7.76 20.57
CA ALA A 63 10.72 -8.69 21.14
C ALA A 63 10.89 -8.58 22.66
N GLU A 64 10.27 -7.60 23.34
CA GLU A 64 10.32 -7.45 24.81
C GLU A 64 9.20 -8.23 25.55
N VAL A 65 8.32 -8.93 24.84
CA VAL A 65 7.13 -9.61 25.45
C VAL A 65 7.14 -11.12 25.23
N VAL A 66 8.30 -11.73 24.94
CA VAL A 66 8.46 -13.20 24.93
C VAL A 66 9.57 -13.63 25.88
#